data_AF-A0A0H2RV22-F1
#
_entry.id   AF-A0A0H2RV22-F1
#
_cell.length_a   1.000
_cell.length_b   1.000
_cell.length_c   1.000
_cell.angle_alpha   90.00
_cell.angle_beta   90.00
_cell.angle_gamma   90.00
#
_symmetry.space_group_name_H-M   'P 1'
#
loop_
_entity.id
_entity.type
_entity.pdbx_description
1 polymer ?
#
loop_
_entity_poly.entity_id
_entity_poly.type
_entity_poly.pdbx_seq_one_letter_code
_entity_poly.pdbx_strand_id
1 'polypeptide(L)'
;MHQQHSPYMEARFEESLGAGLAPARLAFYNSKDRKARERIHWLFNPNKDERVSTLLAWIQEVSPSLGAFGLNKFLQGRERGALFVNAEYRPAHSPEQPAFDWLTYDQIHPTFDRILQESIAYYDVHTQVLVFVFLLSKSGNSMAMWRRKLILPNNLRLTFGAQITQAKAGLRKQYPIYLDE
;
A
#
# COMPACT_ATOMS: atom_id res chain seq x y z
N MET A 1 -2.07 8.53 32.39
CA MET A 1 -2.11 8.21 30.95
C MET A 1 -2.26 6.70 30.80
N HIS A 2 -3.44 6.19 30.44
CA HIS A 2 -3.59 4.77 30.14
C HIS A 2 -3.01 4.51 28.75
N GLN A 3 -1.96 3.69 28.67
CA GLN A 3 -1.51 3.12 27.41
C GLN A 3 -2.63 2.23 26.89
N GLN A 4 -3.31 2.69 25.84
CA GLN A 4 -4.32 1.90 25.14
C GLN A 4 -3.61 0.79 24.37
N HIS A 5 -3.51 -0.40 24.98
CA HIS A 5 -2.96 -1.59 24.34
C HIS A 5 -4.03 -2.19 23.42
N SER A 6 -3.73 -2.25 22.12
CA SER A 6 -4.50 -3.04 21.16
C SER A 6 -3.62 -4.20 20.68
N PRO A 7 -4.08 -5.46 20.76
CA PRO A 7 -3.28 -6.62 20.36
C PRO A 7 -2.88 -6.57 18.87
N TYR A 8 -3.62 -5.83 18.04
CA TYR A 8 -3.28 -5.64 16.63
C TYR A 8 -2.05 -4.74 16.41
N MET A 9 -1.74 -3.85 17.35
CA MET A 9 -0.60 -2.93 17.27
C MET A 9 0.73 -3.58 17.68
N GLU A 10 0.67 -4.77 18.28
CA GLU A 10 1.86 -5.55 18.64
C GLU A 10 2.39 -6.40 17.48
N ALA A 11 1.57 -6.63 16.45
CA ALA A 11 1.97 -7.34 15.25
C ALA A 11 3.07 -6.56 14.50
N ARG A 12 4.22 -7.19 14.31
CA ARG A 12 5.35 -6.64 13.55
C ARG A 12 5.29 -7.14 12.11
N PHE A 13 5.37 -6.21 11.18
CA PHE A 13 5.50 -6.50 9.75
C PHE A 13 6.87 -6.00 9.29
N GLU A 14 7.47 -6.72 8.36
CA GLU A 14 8.74 -6.33 7.77
C GLU A 14 8.56 -5.12 6.85
N GLU A 15 9.48 -4.16 6.93
CA GLU A 15 9.60 -3.08 5.96
C GLU A 15 10.82 -3.33 5.08
N SER A 16 10.68 -3.07 3.78
CA SER A 16 11.81 -3.29 2.87
C SER A 16 12.73 -2.06 2.81
N LEU A 17 12.28 -0.92 3.34
CA LEU A 17 12.94 0.38 3.25
C LEU A 17 13.22 0.75 1.78
N GLY A 18 12.28 0.39 0.90
CA GLY A 18 12.36 0.60 -0.53
C GLY A 18 13.12 -0.48 -1.33
N ALA A 19 13.77 -1.45 -0.68
CA ALA A 19 14.47 -2.53 -1.38
C ALA A 19 13.54 -3.39 -2.26
N GLY A 20 12.31 -3.66 -1.80
CA GLY A 20 11.28 -4.39 -2.55
C GLY A 20 10.70 -3.60 -3.72
N LEU A 21 10.77 -2.27 -3.67
CA LEU A 21 10.35 -1.37 -4.74
C LEU A 21 11.46 -1.08 -5.76
N ALA A 22 12.73 -1.22 -5.37
CA ALA A 22 13.88 -0.86 -6.21
C ALA A 22 13.84 -1.52 -7.61
N PRO A 23 13.54 -2.83 -7.75
CA PRO A 23 13.42 -3.46 -9.07
C PRO A 23 12.27 -2.91 -9.92
N ALA A 24 11.24 -2.36 -9.27
CA ALA A 24 10.02 -1.87 -9.92
C ALA A 24 10.10 -0.41 -10.35
N ARG A 25 11.22 0.29 -10.09
CA ARG A 25 11.36 1.72 -10.33
C ARG A 25 11.04 2.12 -11.78
N LEU A 26 11.51 1.35 -12.75
CA LEU A 26 11.24 1.61 -14.18
C LEU A 26 9.74 1.46 -14.50
N ALA A 27 9.13 0.35 -14.08
CA ALA A 27 7.72 0.12 -14.29
C ALA A 27 6.83 1.14 -13.55
N PHE A 28 7.22 1.64 -12.38
CA PHE A 28 6.46 2.69 -11.67
C PHE A 28 6.59 4.08 -12.28
N TYR A 29 7.79 4.48 -12.72
CA TYR A 29 8.11 5.90 -12.91
C TYR A 29 8.65 6.26 -14.30
N ASN A 30 8.82 5.32 -15.24
CA ASN A 30 9.28 5.66 -16.58
C ASN A 30 8.17 6.29 -17.46
N SER A 31 7.67 7.47 -17.06
CA SER A 31 6.60 8.19 -17.75
C SER A 31 7.05 8.95 -19.00
N LYS A 32 8.36 9.18 -19.18
CA LYS A 32 8.90 9.87 -20.36
C LYS A 32 8.76 9.03 -21.64
N ASP A 33 9.04 7.73 -21.53
CA ASP A 33 9.06 6.84 -22.69
C ASP A 33 7.76 6.03 -22.85
N ARG A 34 7.03 5.81 -21.74
CA ARG A 34 5.91 4.88 -21.69
C ARG A 34 4.79 5.37 -20.78
N LYS A 35 3.56 5.34 -21.28
CA LYS A 35 2.38 5.76 -20.50
C LYS A 35 2.11 4.80 -19.35
N ALA A 36 1.54 5.27 -18.25
CA ALA A 36 1.21 4.46 -17.08
C ALA A 36 0.39 3.22 -17.44
N ARG A 37 -0.59 3.34 -18.35
CA ARG A 37 -1.43 2.21 -18.84
C ARG A 37 -0.65 1.09 -19.52
N GLU A 38 0.57 1.36 -19.99
CA GLU A 38 1.46 0.40 -20.65
C GLU A 38 2.44 -0.25 -19.66
N ARG A 39 2.59 0.35 -18.48
CA ARG A 39 3.52 -0.10 -17.43
C ARG A 39 2.82 -0.76 -16.25
N ILE A 40 1.60 -0.35 -15.90
CA ILE A 40 0.85 -0.84 -14.74
C ILE A 40 -0.46 -1.44 -15.23
N HIS A 41 -0.65 -2.74 -14.96
CA HIS A 41 -1.79 -3.50 -15.45
C HIS A 41 -2.66 -4.04 -14.31
N TRP A 42 -3.93 -3.61 -14.27
CA TRP A 42 -4.83 -3.86 -13.14
C TRP A 42 -5.77 -5.08 -13.27
N LEU A 43 -5.90 -5.64 -14.47
CA LEU A 43 -6.95 -6.62 -14.80
C LEU A 43 -6.46 -8.08 -14.86
N PHE A 44 -5.23 -8.35 -14.40
CA PHE A 44 -4.73 -9.72 -14.35
C PHE A 44 -5.46 -10.53 -13.28
N ASN A 45 -5.82 -11.77 -13.62
CA ASN A 45 -6.40 -12.69 -12.65
C ASN A 45 -5.32 -13.10 -11.61
N PRO A 46 -5.50 -12.80 -10.32
CA PRO A 46 -4.51 -13.09 -9.29
C PRO A 46 -4.26 -14.59 -9.08
N ASN A 47 -5.18 -15.47 -9.49
CA ASN A 47 -5.08 -16.92 -9.32
C ASN A 47 -4.21 -17.59 -10.40
N LYS A 48 -3.66 -16.82 -11.35
CA LYS A 48 -2.79 -17.34 -12.42
C LYS A 48 -1.31 -17.35 -12.05
N ASP A 49 -0.93 -16.74 -10.93
CA ASP A 49 0.44 -16.75 -10.42
C ASP A 49 0.42 -17.08 -8.93
N GLU A 50 1.07 -18.19 -8.55
CA GLU A 50 1.05 -18.71 -7.18
C GLU A 50 1.59 -17.71 -6.15
N ARG A 51 2.60 -16.92 -6.52
CA ARG A 51 3.22 -15.94 -5.63
C ARG A 51 2.23 -14.85 -5.25
N VAL A 52 1.36 -14.49 -6.20
CA VAL A 52 0.31 -13.49 -6.00
C VAL A 52 -0.86 -14.07 -5.23
N SER A 53 -1.37 -15.26 -5.61
CA SER A 53 -2.52 -15.86 -4.94
C SER A 53 -2.21 -16.21 -3.48
N THR A 54 -1.04 -16.78 -3.20
CA THR A 54 -0.60 -17.13 -1.85
C THR A 54 -0.40 -15.88 -0.99
N LEU A 55 0.21 -14.82 -1.54
CA LEU A 55 0.37 -13.56 -0.80
C LEU A 55 -0.98 -12.89 -0.51
N LEU A 56 -1.92 -12.92 -1.45
CA LEU A 56 -3.25 -12.36 -1.23
C LEU A 56 -4.05 -13.14 -0.18
N ALA A 57 -3.91 -14.47 -0.15
CA ALA A 57 -4.49 -15.31 0.90
C ALA A 57 -3.89 -14.96 2.27
N TRP A 58 -2.57 -14.86 2.36
CA TRP A 58 -1.88 -14.45 3.58
C TRP A 58 -2.31 -13.06 4.06
N ILE A 59 -2.38 -12.06 3.17
CA ILE A 59 -2.88 -10.71 3.48
C ILE A 59 -4.30 -10.75 4.05
N GLN A 60 -5.15 -11.65 3.53
CA GLN A 60 -6.51 -11.81 4.02
C GLN A 60 -6.52 -12.37 5.46
N GLU A 61 -5.70 -13.37 5.74
CA GLU A 61 -5.56 -13.99 7.08
C GLU A 61 -5.08 -12.98 8.13
N VAL A 62 -4.09 -12.16 7.79
CA VAL A 62 -3.51 -11.16 8.72
C VAL A 62 -4.16 -9.78 8.63
N SER A 63 -5.26 -9.65 7.89
CA SER A 63 -5.86 -8.35 7.54
C SER A 63 -6.16 -7.41 8.73
N PRO A 64 -6.61 -7.87 9.92
CA PRO A 64 -6.84 -6.97 11.05
C PRO A 64 -5.55 -6.32 11.54
N SER A 65 -4.49 -7.10 11.70
CA SER A 65 -3.18 -6.65 12.16
C SER A 65 -2.47 -5.79 11.11
N LEU A 66 -2.55 -6.17 9.83
CA LEU A 66 -1.96 -5.40 8.73
C LEU A 66 -2.70 -4.06 8.55
N GLY A 67 -4.01 -4.03 8.78
CA GLY A 67 -4.79 -2.80 8.86
C GLY A 67 -4.33 -1.89 10.00
N ALA A 68 -4.06 -2.44 11.19
CA ALA A 68 -3.50 -1.68 12.31
C ALA A 68 -2.12 -1.09 11.98
N PHE A 69 -1.26 -1.88 11.34
CA PHE A 69 0.05 -1.43 10.87
C PHE A 69 -0.05 -0.24 9.91
N GLY A 70 -0.90 -0.33 8.88
CA GLY A 70 -1.10 0.78 7.95
C GLY A 70 -1.75 2.01 8.60
N LEU A 71 -2.63 1.83 9.57
CA LEU A 71 -3.17 2.94 10.37
C LEU A 71 -2.05 3.65 11.16
N ASN A 72 -1.15 2.88 11.79
CA ASN A 72 0.00 3.43 12.50
C ASN A 72 0.90 4.25 11.56
N LYS A 73 1.19 3.72 10.35
CA LYS A 73 1.93 4.46 9.33
C LYS A 73 1.28 5.79 8.94
N PHE A 74 -0.04 5.79 8.75
CA PHE A 74 -0.79 7.01 8.50
C PHE A 74 -0.70 8.01 9.66
N LEU A 75 -0.87 7.57 10.91
CA LEU A 75 -0.81 8.44 12.08
C LEU A 75 0.58 9.03 12.31
N GLN A 76 1.64 8.28 12.01
CA GLN A 76 3.03 8.74 12.07
C GLN A 76 3.35 9.76 10.96
N GLY A 77 3.00 9.43 9.71
CA GLY A 77 3.32 10.27 8.55
C GLY A 77 2.39 11.46 8.37
N ARG A 78 1.19 11.43 8.98
CA ARG A 78 0.12 12.44 8.83
C ARG A 78 -0.26 12.76 7.39
N GLU A 79 -0.04 11.80 6.48
CA GLU A 79 -0.32 11.91 5.06
C GLU A 79 -0.92 10.60 4.55
N ARG A 80 -1.85 10.70 3.58
CA ARG A 80 -2.47 9.57 2.90
C ARG A 80 -1.41 8.74 2.20
N GLY A 81 -1.57 7.43 2.28
CA GLY A 81 -0.68 6.49 1.62
C GLY A 81 -1.29 5.10 1.56
N ALA A 82 -0.47 4.13 1.18
CA ALA A 82 -0.87 2.74 1.17
C ALA A 82 0.36 1.86 1.40
N LEU A 83 0.10 0.62 1.82
CA LEU A 83 1.13 -0.39 1.90
C LEU A 83 1.36 -0.99 0.50
N PHE A 84 2.61 -1.08 0.08
CA PHE A 84 3.01 -1.72 -1.18
C PHE A 84 3.85 -2.94 -0.89
N VAL A 85 3.58 -4.03 -1.59
CA VAL A 85 4.33 -5.27 -1.48
C VAL A 85 4.61 -5.85 -2.86
N ASN A 86 5.88 -6.21 -3.08
CA ASN A 86 6.32 -6.95 -4.24
C ASN A 86 6.13 -8.45 -3.98
N ALA A 87 5.33 -9.12 -4.81
CA ALA A 87 5.04 -10.54 -4.66
C ALA A 87 6.30 -11.44 -4.73
N GLU A 88 7.35 -10.99 -5.44
CA GLU A 88 8.62 -11.71 -5.59
C GLU A 88 9.67 -11.38 -4.52
N TYR A 89 9.52 -10.26 -3.80
CA TYR A 89 10.55 -9.84 -2.86
C TYR A 89 10.35 -10.51 -1.50
N ARG A 90 11.45 -10.99 -0.93
CA ARG A 90 11.54 -11.47 0.46
C ARG A 90 12.80 -10.91 1.11
N PRO A 91 12.72 -10.32 2.32
CA PRO A 91 13.91 -9.88 3.04
C PRO A 91 14.84 -11.06 3.36
N ALA A 92 16.15 -10.85 3.25
CA ALA A 92 17.15 -11.90 3.51
C ALA A 92 17.10 -12.42 4.96
N HIS A 93 16.76 -11.55 5.93
CA HIS A 93 16.64 -11.92 7.34
C HIS A 93 15.30 -12.55 7.72
N SER A 94 14.30 -12.51 6.82
CA SER A 94 12.96 -13.06 7.05
C SER A 94 12.38 -13.57 5.72
N PRO A 95 12.97 -14.64 5.13
CA PRO A 95 12.66 -15.07 3.77
C PRO A 95 11.23 -15.58 3.60
N GLU A 96 10.57 -15.98 4.69
CA GLU A 96 9.20 -16.47 4.70
C GLU A 96 8.15 -15.34 4.77
N GLN A 97 8.56 -14.10 5.06
CA GLN A 97 7.64 -12.99 5.24
C GLN A 97 7.71 -11.98 4.08
N PRO A 98 6.56 -11.48 3.62
CA PRO A 98 6.57 -10.33 2.72
C PRO A 98 7.01 -9.07 3.47
N ALA A 99 7.57 -8.11 2.74
CA ALA A 99 7.86 -6.78 3.27
C ALA A 99 6.93 -5.73 2.65
N PHE A 100 6.49 -4.77 3.46
CA PHE A 100 5.58 -3.72 3.07
C PHE A 100 6.25 -2.35 3.21
N ASP A 101 6.17 -1.54 2.16
CA ASP A 101 6.59 -0.15 2.20
C ASP A 101 5.35 0.76 2.19
N TRP A 102 5.33 1.76 3.07
CA TRP A 102 4.29 2.79 3.04
C TRP A 102 4.65 3.87 2.02
N LEU A 103 3.87 3.99 0.95
CA LEU A 103 4.03 5.05 -0.03
C LEU A 103 2.94 6.10 0.12
N THR A 104 3.35 7.36 0.30
CA THR A 104 2.46 8.53 0.43
C THR A 104 2.08 9.09 -0.92
N TYR A 105 0.97 9.81 -1.00
CA TYR A 105 0.47 10.39 -2.25
C TYR A 105 1.57 11.08 -3.11
N ASP A 106 2.52 11.79 -2.51
CA ASP A 106 3.62 12.44 -3.24
C ASP A 106 4.57 11.46 -3.94
N GLN A 107 4.72 10.24 -3.42
CA GLN A 107 5.56 9.19 -4.00
C GLN A 107 4.87 8.44 -5.13
N ILE A 108 3.53 8.40 -5.16
CA ILE A 108 2.76 7.75 -6.23
C ILE A 108 2.24 8.71 -7.29
N HIS A 109 2.12 9.99 -6.99
CA HIS A 109 1.73 11.00 -7.96
C HIS A 109 2.61 10.96 -9.24
N PRO A 110 3.96 10.82 -9.17
CA PRO A 110 4.82 10.69 -10.36
C PRO A 110 4.66 9.40 -11.17
N THR A 111 3.79 8.47 -10.76
CA THR A 111 3.52 7.25 -11.55
C THR A 111 2.60 7.53 -12.73
N PHE A 112 1.83 8.62 -12.65
CA PHE A 112 0.77 9.01 -13.59
C PHE A 112 -0.34 7.96 -13.78
N ASP A 113 -0.38 6.93 -12.93
CA ASP A 113 -1.46 5.94 -12.94
C ASP A 113 -2.69 6.51 -12.23
N ARG A 114 -3.79 6.61 -12.99
CA ARG A 114 -5.06 7.16 -12.49
C ARG A 114 -5.60 6.37 -11.31
N ILE A 115 -5.63 5.04 -11.43
CA ILE A 115 -6.25 4.15 -10.44
C ILE A 115 -5.48 4.26 -9.13
N LEU A 116 -4.16 4.30 -9.18
CA LEU A 116 -3.29 4.42 -8.01
C LEU A 116 -3.49 5.76 -7.30
N GLN A 117 -3.43 6.86 -8.05
CA GLN A 117 -3.59 8.22 -7.52
C GLN A 117 -4.98 8.41 -6.90
N GLU A 118 -6.05 8.07 -7.63
CA GLU A 118 -7.42 8.20 -7.12
C GLU A 118 -7.66 7.32 -5.89
N SER A 119 -7.10 6.10 -5.87
CA SER A 119 -7.22 5.21 -4.72
C SER A 119 -6.68 5.85 -3.45
N ILE A 120 -5.47 6.41 -3.51
CA ILE A 120 -4.80 6.95 -2.33
C ILE A 120 -5.33 8.33 -1.96
N ALA A 121 -5.67 9.16 -2.94
CA ALA A 121 -6.25 10.48 -2.74
C ALA A 121 -7.58 10.44 -1.97
N TYR A 122 -8.43 9.45 -2.21
CA TYR A 122 -9.85 9.53 -1.83
C TYR A 122 -10.36 8.41 -0.92
N TYR A 123 -9.58 7.39 -0.56
CA TYR A 123 -10.05 6.38 0.39
C TYR A 123 -10.27 6.95 1.80
N ASP A 124 -11.23 6.44 2.57
CA ASP A 124 -11.40 6.90 3.95
C ASP A 124 -10.46 6.15 4.92
N VAL A 125 -9.40 6.83 5.37
CA VAL A 125 -8.43 6.36 6.37
C VAL A 125 -9.06 5.97 7.71
N HIS A 126 -10.29 6.43 7.99
CA HIS A 126 -11.01 6.08 9.22
C HIS A 126 -11.64 4.69 9.15
N THR A 127 -11.86 4.14 7.97
CA THR A 127 -12.57 2.87 7.77
C THR A 127 -11.71 1.80 7.15
N GLN A 128 -10.68 2.17 6.39
CA GLN A 128 -9.87 1.20 5.67
C GLN A 128 -8.41 1.64 5.50
N VAL A 129 -7.55 0.64 5.30
CA VAL A 129 -6.18 0.77 4.81
C VAL A 129 -6.10 0.11 3.44
N LEU A 130 -5.31 0.69 2.54
CA LEU A 130 -5.06 0.11 1.22
C LEU A 130 -3.76 -0.69 1.22
N VAL A 131 -3.79 -1.85 0.57
CA VAL A 131 -2.62 -2.64 0.23
C VAL A 131 -2.58 -2.85 -1.28
N PHE A 132 -1.45 -2.52 -1.89
CA PHE A 132 -1.16 -2.79 -3.28
C PHE A 132 -0.14 -3.93 -3.38
N VAL A 133 -0.56 -5.02 -4.01
CA VAL A 133 0.33 -6.12 -4.37
C VAL A 133 0.73 -5.92 -5.83
N PHE A 134 2.01 -6.03 -6.14
CA PHE A 134 2.47 -6.00 -7.53
C PHE A 134 3.43 -7.14 -7.83
N LEU A 135 3.49 -7.49 -9.10
CA LEU A 135 4.40 -8.48 -9.65
C LEU A 135 4.99 -7.94 -10.95
N LEU A 136 6.32 -7.91 -11.04
CA LEU A 136 7.01 -7.41 -12.22
C LEU A 136 6.93 -8.41 -13.38
N SER A 137 6.92 -7.90 -14.60
CA SER A 137 7.25 -8.71 -15.77
C SER A 137 8.74 -9.08 -15.74
N LYS A 138 9.12 -10.13 -16.48
CA LYS A 138 10.52 -10.60 -16.54
C LYS A 138 11.53 -9.52 -16.94
N SER A 139 11.09 -8.52 -17.72
CA SER A 139 11.94 -7.40 -18.14
C SER A 139 12.01 -6.26 -17.13
N GLY A 140 11.16 -6.25 -16.09
CA GLY A 140 11.07 -5.15 -15.11
C GLY A 140 10.43 -3.87 -15.67
N ASN A 141 10.02 -3.87 -16.94
CA ASN A 141 9.48 -2.68 -17.60
C ASN A 141 7.99 -2.46 -17.37
N SER A 142 7.29 -3.49 -16.92
CA SER A 142 5.87 -3.42 -16.58
C SER A 142 5.56 -4.30 -15.37
N MET A 143 4.39 -4.11 -14.78
CA MET A 143 3.91 -4.91 -13.66
C MET A 143 2.42 -5.17 -13.76
N ALA A 144 2.00 -6.30 -13.20
CA ALA A 144 0.63 -6.49 -12.79
C ALA A 144 0.44 -5.93 -11.37
N MET A 145 -0.72 -5.34 -11.09
CA MET A 145 -1.03 -4.74 -9.80
C MET A 145 -2.44 -5.08 -9.34
N TRP A 146 -2.57 -5.35 -8.05
CA TRP A 146 -3.83 -5.66 -7.38
C TRP A 146 -4.00 -4.77 -6.16
N ARG A 147 -5.25 -4.34 -5.93
CA ARG A 147 -5.64 -3.55 -4.77
C ARG A 147 -6.43 -4.41 -3.79
N ARG A 148 -6.12 -4.28 -2.49
CA ARG A 148 -6.94 -4.77 -1.37
C ARG A 148 -7.28 -3.63 -0.44
N LYS A 149 -8.51 -3.66 0.05
CA LYS A 149 -9.04 -2.73 1.07
C LYS A 149 -9.18 -3.53 2.36
N LEU A 150 -8.36 -3.21 3.34
CA LEU A 150 -8.41 -3.84 4.66
C LEU A 150 -9.32 -3.00 5.54
N ILE A 151 -10.42 -3.58 6.01
CA ILE A 151 -11.34 -2.89 6.92
C ILE A 151 -10.68 -2.78 8.29
N LEU A 152 -10.66 -1.57 8.85
CA LEU A 152 -10.13 -1.35 10.18
C LEU A 152 -11.06 -1.96 11.24
N PRO A 153 -10.52 -2.80 12.15
CA PRO A 153 -11.26 -3.30 13.30
C PRO A 153 -11.96 -2.19 14.11
N ASN A 154 -13.19 -2.44 14.57
CA ASN A 154 -14.00 -1.46 15.31
C ASN A 154 -13.28 -0.89 16.53
N ASN A 155 -12.61 -1.74 17.29
CA ASN A 155 -11.85 -1.34 18.48
C ASN A 155 -10.75 -0.33 18.14
N LEU A 156 -10.05 -0.48 17.00
CA LEU A 156 -9.05 0.50 16.57
C LEU A 156 -9.68 1.84 16.21
N ARG A 157 -10.81 1.82 15.51
CA ARG A 157 -11.55 3.04 15.14
C ARG A 157 -12.02 3.81 16.37
N LEU A 158 -12.49 3.10 17.40
CA LEU A 158 -12.91 3.70 18.67
C LEU A 158 -11.72 4.20 19.49
N THR A 159 -10.65 3.41 19.57
CA THR A 159 -9.45 3.73 20.37
C THR A 159 -8.70 4.94 19.81
N PHE A 160 -8.50 4.99 18.49
CA PHE A 160 -7.69 6.01 17.82
C PHE A 160 -8.53 7.10 17.13
N GLY A 161 -9.86 7.10 17.28
CA GLY A 161 -10.78 7.97 16.54
C GLY A 161 -10.43 9.47 16.63
N ALA A 162 -10.05 9.96 17.82
CA ALA A 162 -9.62 11.35 18.01
C ALA A 162 -8.33 11.66 17.24
N GLN A 163 -7.33 10.75 17.28
CA GLN A 163 -6.06 10.92 16.58
C GLN A 163 -6.23 10.86 15.07
N ILE A 164 -7.10 9.97 14.56
CA ILE A 164 -7.45 9.88 13.15
C ILE A 164 -8.14 11.17 12.71
N THR A 165 -9.10 11.67 13.48
CA THR A 165 -9.81 12.92 13.18
C THR A 165 -8.84 14.11 13.11
N GLN A 166 -7.94 14.21 14.09
CA GLN A 166 -6.90 15.24 14.10
C GLN A 166 -5.94 15.11 12.90
N ALA A 167 -5.50 13.89 12.56
CA ALA A 167 -4.65 13.65 11.40
C ALA A 167 -5.36 14.06 10.10
N LYS A 168 -6.63 13.68 9.95
CA LYS A 168 -7.46 14.02 8.77
C LYS A 168 -7.62 15.53 8.61
N ALA A 169 -7.74 16.27 9.70
CA ALA A 169 -7.85 17.73 9.65
C ALA A 169 -6.57 18.41 9.10
N GLY A 170 -5.41 17.76 9.23
CA GLY A 170 -4.14 18.23 8.68
C GLY A 170 -3.88 17.82 7.22
N LEU A 171 -4.75 16.99 6.62
CA LEU A 171 -4.58 16.54 5.25
C LEU A 171 -4.78 17.68 4.25
N ARG A 172 -4.12 17.55 3.10
CA ARG A 172 -4.35 18.43 1.96
C ARG A 172 -5.83 18.44 1.57
N LYS A 173 -6.33 19.61 1.20
CA LYS A 173 -7.72 19.78 0.76
C LYS A 173 -7.98 19.15 -0.60
N GLN A 174 -6.97 19.09 -1.46
CA GLN A 174 -7.05 18.58 -2.82
C GLN A 174 -5.85 17.71 -3.13
N TYR A 175 -6.11 16.64 -3.88
CA TYR A 175 -5.12 15.70 -4.39
C TYR A 175 -5.27 15.66 -5.91
N PRO A 176 -4.52 16.50 -6.65
CA PRO A 176 -4.63 16.57 -8.11
C PRO A 176 -4.36 15.20 -8.76
N ILE A 177 -5.02 14.90 -9.87
CA ILE A 177 -4.77 13.65 -10.60
C ILE A 177 -4.08 14.03 -11.90
N TYR A 178 -2.87 13.50 -12.10
CA TYR A 178 -2.08 13.77 -13.30
C TYR A 178 -1.98 12.52 -14.15
N LEU A 179 -2.16 12.67 -15.45
CA LEU A 179 -2.15 11.59 -16.42
C LEU A 179 -1.07 11.87 -17.46
N ASP A 180 -0.45 10.80 -17.99
CA ASP A 180 0.42 10.91 -19.17
C ASP A 180 -0.47 11.22 -20.39
N GLU A 181 -0.29 12.39 -21.02
CA GLU A 181 -1.02 12.81 -22.23
C GLU A 181 -0.73 11.91 -23.45
#